data_AF-A0A968KLU3-F1
#
_entry.id   AF-A0A968KLU3-F1
#
_cell.length_a   1.000
_cell.length_b   1.000
_cell.length_c   1.000
_cell.angle_alpha   90.00
_cell.angle_beta   90.00
_cell.angle_gamma   90.00
#
_symmetry.space_group_name_H-M   'P 1'
#
loop_
_entity.id
_entity.type
_entity.pdbx_description
1 polymer ?
#
loop_
_entity_poly.entity_id
_entity_poly.type
_entity_poly.pdbx_seq_one_letter_code
_entity_poly.pdbx_strand_id
1 'polypeptide(L)'
;GEVDTEQVCGVVQELNNIAGGIVKPKISDRAREILSLVAPHAERREEPGRSLNLALGLPLTRMGEDAPFPFEENGSCRFFLPFDIQGDKIVLSVGFHSSGDLPDRSHA
;
A
#
# COMPACT_ATOMS: atom_id res chain seq x y z
N GLY A 1 -30.12 -6.40 12.46
CA GLY A 1 -29.72 -5.04 12.86
C GLY A 1 -29.01 -4.46 11.68
N GLU A 2 -29.37 -3.24 11.27
CA GLU A 2 -28.67 -2.53 10.21
C GLU A 2 -27.26 -2.23 10.69
N VAL A 3 -26.26 -2.68 9.94
CA VAL A 3 -24.86 -2.45 10.28
C VAL A 3 -24.56 -1.00 9.92
N ASP A 4 -24.07 -0.21 10.89
CA ASP A 4 -23.61 1.14 10.62
C ASP A 4 -22.40 1.09 9.68
N THR A 5 -22.66 1.41 8.42
CA THR A 5 -21.69 1.36 7.34
C THR A 5 -20.55 2.36 7.55
N GLU A 6 -20.82 3.51 8.19
CA GLU A 6 -19.79 4.50 8.49
C GLU A 6 -18.83 3.96 9.56
N GLN A 7 -19.37 3.30 10.58
CA GLN A 7 -18.56 2.67 11.62
C GLN A 7 -17.65 1.55 11.06
N VAL A 8 -18.17 0.73 10.14
CA VAL A 8 -17.37 -0.33 9.49
C VAL A 8 -16.23 0.28 8.67
N CYS A 9 -16.51 1.33 7.89
CA CYS A 9 -15.49 2.08 7.15
C CYS A 9 -14.39 2.60 8.08
N GLY A 10 -14.77 3.21 9.20
CA GLY A 10 -13.80 3.73 10.17
C GLY A 10 -12.86 2.65 10.73
N VAL A 11 -13.39 1.47 11.05
CA VAL A 11 -12.58 0.34 11.53
C VAL A 11 -11.60 -0.16 10.46
N VAL A 12 -12.05 -0.26 9.20
CA VAL A 12 -11.19 -0.69 8.09
C VAL A 12 -10.07 0.33 7.80
N GLN A 13 -10.37 1.63 7.88
CA GLN A 13 -9.37 2.69 7.74
C GLN A 13 -8.31 2.61 8.84
N GLU A 14 -8.73 2.39 10.07
CA GLU A 14 -7.81 2.28 11.20
C GLU A 14 -6.92 1.03 11.09
N LEU A 15 -7.47 -0.10 10.64
CA LEU A 15 -6.69 -1.29 10.34
C LEU A 15 -5.58 -1.01 9.31
N ASN A 16 -5.90 -0.26 8.25
CA ASN A 16 -4.92 0.13 7.24
C ASN A 16 -3.82 1.04 7.81
N ASN A 17 -4.18 1.99 8.68
CA ASN A 17 -3.21 2.85 9.37
C ASN A 17 -2.26 2.04 10.24
N ILE A 18 -2.78 1.08 11.01
CA ILE A 18 -1.98 0.18 11.84
C ILE A 18 -1.02 -0.64 10.98
N ALA A 19 -1.53 -1.27 9.90
CA ALA A 19 -0.71 -2.05 8.99
C ALA A 19 0.41 -1.20 8.36
N GLY A 20 0.08 0.00 7.87
CA GLY A 20 1.06 0.95 7.32
C GLY A 20 2.11 1.37 8.34
N GLY A 21 1.69 1.68 9.56
CA GLY A 21 2.56 2.06 10.68
C GLY A 21 3.53 0.95 11.10
N ILE A 22 3.13 -0.32 10.98
CA ILE A 22 3.98 -1.48 11.27
C ILE A 22 4.93 -1.79 10.11
N VAL A 23 4.43 -1.74 8.86
CA VAL A 23 5.19 -2.15 7.68
C VAL A 23 6.24 -1.12 7.30
N LYS A 24 5.92 0.18 7.36
CA LYS A 24 6.85 1.26 7.01
C LYS A 24 8.23 1.14 7.70
N PRO A 25 8.35 1.05 9.03
CA PRO A 25 9.67 0.94 9.67
C PRO A 25 10.40 -0.33 9.26
N LYS A 26 9.70 -1.46 9.10
CA LYS A 26 10.31 -2.74 8.66
C LYS A 26 10.92 -2.65 7.27
N ILE A 27 10.28 -1.95 6.34
CA ILE A 27 10.84 -1.72 5.00
C ILE A 27 12.00 -0.71 5.08
N SER A 28 11.85 0.37 5.87
CA SER A 28 12.92 1.35 6.08
C SER A 28 14.20 0.73 6.65
N ASP A 29 14.09 -0.22 7.58
CA ASP A 29 15.24 -0.96 8.14
C ASP A 29 15.99 -1.76 7.06
N ARG A 30 15.29 -2.15 5.99
CA ARG A 30 15.84 -2.88 4.83
C ARG A 30 16.18 -1.98 3.66
N ALA A 31 16.07 -0.66 3.80
CA ALA A 31 16.26 0.29 2.70
C ALA A 31 17.59 0.11 1.97
N ARG A 32 18.69 -0.09 2.70
CA ARG A 32 20.02 -0.29 2.10
C ARG A 32 20.09 -1.56 1.26
N GLU A 33 19.56 -2.67 1.76
CA GLU A 33 19.52 -3.96 1.06
C GLU A 33 18.63 -3.88 -0.19
N ILE A 34 17.49 -3.20 -0.10
CA ILE A 34 16.59 -3.00 -1.23
C ILE A 34 17.28 -2.15 -2.31
N LEU A 35 17.91 -1.04 -1.91
CA LEU A 35 18.60 -0.13 -2.83
C LEU A 35 19.77 -0.80 -3.56
N SER A 36 20.55 -1.64 -2.87
CA SER A 36 21.66 -2.36 -3.51
C SER A 36 21.18 -3.41 -4.53
N LEU A 37 20.01 -4.02 -4.29
CA LEU A 37 19.40 -4.96 -5.23
C LEU A 37 18.83 -4.28 -6.49
N VAL A 38 18.15 -3.14 -6.33
CA VAL A 38 17.45 -2.47 -7.44
C VAL A 38 18.33 -1.48 -8.20
N ALA A 39 19.40 -0.98 -7.57
CA ALA A 39 20.31 -0.02 -8.17
C ALA A 39 21.76 -0.37 -7.78
N PRO A 40 22.32 -1.50 -8.25
CA PRO A 40 23.64 -2.00 -7.84
C PRO A 40 24.81 -1.06 -8.20
N HIS A 41 24.62 -0.17 -9.17
CA HIS A 41 25.62 0.86 -9.52
C HIS A 41 25.44 2.18 -8.76
N ALA A 42 24.39 2.29 -7.93
CA ALA A 42 24.11 3.48 -7.16
C ALA A 42 25.10 3.70 -6.01
N GLU A 43 25.74 2.63 -5.52
CA GLU A 43 26.71 2.68 -4.42
C GLU A 43 28.01 3.42 -4.76
N ARG A 44 28.31 3.62 -6.06
CA ARG A 44 29.55 4.29 -6.50
C ARG A 44 29.57 5.80 -6.32
N ARG A 45 28.43 6.40 -6.00
CA ARG A 45 28.38 7.81 -5.60
C ARG A 45 27.63 7.90 -4.30
N GLU A 46 28.33 8.30 -3.24
CA GLU A 46 27.72 8.84 -2.03
C GLU A 46 26.98 10.15 -2.41
N GLU A 47 25.87 10.05 -3.13
CA GLU A 47 25.00 11.19 -3.37
C GLU A 47 24.05 11.30 -2.18
N PRO A 48 24.14 12.38 -1.37
CA PRO A 48 23.21 12.63 -0.29
C PRO A 48 21.83 12.89 -0.91
N GLY A 49 20.95 11.88 -0.85
CA GLY A 49 19.63 11.95 -1.48
C GLY A 49 19.03 10.60 -1.87
N ARG A 50 19.82 9.52 -1.96
CA ARG A 50 19.30 8.15 -2.22
C ARG A 50 18.81 7.45 -0.96
N SER A 51 17.86 8.06 -0.24
CA SER A 51 17.12 7.37 0.82
C SER A 51 15.81 6.78 0.27
N LEU A 52 15.49 5.54 0.64
CA LEU A 52 14.17 4.99 0.40
C LEU A 52 13.17 5.73 1.30
N ASN A 53 12.46 6.71 0.74
CA ASN A 53 11.49 7.51 1.48
C ASN A 53 10.09 6.91 1.32
N LEU A 54 9.59 6.33 2.41
CA LEU A 54 8.24 5.78 2.46
C LEU A 54 7.29 6.76 3.14
N ALA A 55 6.34 7.29 2.37
CA ALA A 55 5.22 8.07 2.89
C ALA A 55 3.95 7.22 2.85
N LEU A 56 3.16 7.27 3.92
CA LEU A 56 1.84 6.64 3.94
C LEU A 56 0.83 7.68 3.45
N GLY A 57 0.02 7.31 2.46
CA GLY A 57 -1.15 8.09 2.07
C GLY A 57 -2.30 7.90 3.05
N LEU A 58 -3.38 8.68 2.87
CA LEU A 58 -4.60 8.52 3.66
C LEU A 58 -5.36 7.27 3.24
N PRO A 59 -5.89 6.47 4.19
CA PRO A 59 -6.67 5.29 3.87
C PRO A 59 -8.01 5.69 3.24
N LEU A 60 -8.33 5.07 2.11
CA LEU A 60 -9.61 5.23 1.42
C LEU A 60 -10.42 3.95 1.58
N THR A 61 -11.71 4.09 1.87
CA THR A 61 -12.64 2.97 1.93
C THR A 61 -13.75 3.15 0.90
N ARG A 62 -14.16 2.02 0.31
CA ARG A 62 -15.31 1.91 -0.58
C ARG A 62 -16.08 0.67 -0.18
N MET A 63 -17.41 0.77 -0.22
CA MET A 63 -18.32 -0.35 0.01
C MET A 63 -19.27 -0.48 -1.17
N GLY A 64 -19.69 -1.71 -1.46
CA GLY A 64 -20.57 -2.07 -2.56
C GLY A 64 -20.15 -3.41 -3.16
N GLU A 65 -21.12 -4.29 -3.43
CA GLU A 65 -20.88 -5.65 -3.94
C GLU A 65 -20.13 -5.65 -5.29
N ASP A 66 -20.36 -4.63 -6.11
CA ASP A 66 -19.72 -4.44 -7.42
C ASP A 66 -18.77 -3.23 -7.47
N ALA A 67 -18.31 -2.73 -6.32
CA ALA A 67 -17.43 -1.57 -6.30
C ALA A 67 -16.09 -1.94 -7.00
N PRO A 68 -15.77 -1.33 -8.17
CA PRO A 68 -14.55 -1.67 -8.86
C PRO A 68 -13.36 -1.26 -7.98
N PHE A 69 -12.47 -2.22 -7.74
CA PHE A 69 -11.22 -1.96 -7.06
C PHE A 69 -10.40 -1.01 -7.96
N PRO A 70 -9.94 0.15 -7.46
CA PRO A 70 -9.42 1.24 -8.31
C PRO A 70 -8.05 0.96 -8.96
N PHE A 71 -7.55 -0.27 -8.86
CA PHE A 71 -6.27 -0.66 -9.45
C PHE A 71 -6.51 -1.25 -10.82
N GLU A 72 -6.35 -0.43 -11.87
CA GLU A 72 -6.40 -0.91 -13.25
C GLU A 72 -5.38 -2.04 -13.49
N GLU A 73 -5.75 -3.03 -14.31
CA GLU A 73 -4.96 -4.24 -14.62
C GLU A 73 -3.61 -3.99 -15.30
N ASN A 74 -3.34 -2.75 -15.73
CA ASN A 74 -2.21 -2.46 -16.59
C ASN A 74 -0.95 -2.14 -15.78
N GLY A 75 -0.09 -3.16 -15.60
CA GLY A 75 1.36 -2.95 -15.39
C GLY A 75 1.91 -3.00 -13.97
N SER A 76 1.07 -3.18 -12.94
CA SER A 76 1.57 -3.22 -11.55
C SER A 76 1.99 -4.61 -11.06
N CYS A 77 3.17 -4.67 -10.43
CA CYS A 77 3.59 -5.86 -9.68
C CYS A 77 2.71 -5.97 -8.43
N ARG A 78 2.01 -7.11 -8.27
CA ARG A 78 1.03 -7.33 -7.20
C ARG A 78 1.39 -8.54 -6.36
N PHE A 79 1.20 -8.40 -5.07
CA PHE A 79 1.23 -9.48 -4.11
C PHE A 79 -0.14 -9.59 -3.44
N PHE A 80 -0.75 -10.77 -3.51
CA PHE A 80 -2.03 -11.07 -2.86
C PHE A 80 -1.78 -11.99 -1.66
N LEU A 81 -2.32 -11.60 -0.52
CA LEU A 81 -2.30 -12.38 0.71
C LEU A 81 -3.74 -12.64 1.15
N PRO A 82 -4.33 -13.79 0.75
CA PRO A 82 -5.63 -14.20 1.25
C PRO A 82 -5.53 -14.67 2.71
N PHE A 83 -6.55 -14.35 3.51
CA PHE A 83 -6.71 -14.83 4.88
C PHE A 83 -8.19 -15.03 5.22
N ASP A 84 -8.45 -15.88 6.21
CA ASP A 84 -9.80 -16.21 6.68
C ASP A 84 -10.07 -15.52 8.01
N ILE A 85 -11.26 -14.95 8.17
CA ILE A 85 -11.80 -14.50 9.46
C ILE A 85 -13.16 -15.14 9.65
N GLN A 86 -13.26 -16.11 10.56
CA GLN A 86 -14.53 -16.75 10.93
C GLN A 86 -15.29 -17.35 9.73
N GLY A 87 -14.58 -17.83 8.70
CA GLY A 87 -15.16 -18.36 7.47
C GLY A 87 -15.33 -17.33 6.34
N ASP A 88 -15.13 -16.03 6.62
CA ASP A 88 -15.10 -14.99 5.61
C ASP A 88 -13.71 -14.88 4.98
N LYS A 89 -13.67 -14.90 3.65
CA LYS A 89 -12.41 -14.76 2.90
C LYS A 89 -12.10 -13.30 2.63
N ILE A 90 -10.97 -12.86 3.13
CA ILE A 90 -10.45 -11.51 2.96
C ILE A 90 -9.13 -11.60 2.18
N VAL A 91 -8.84 -10.57 1.37
CA VAL A 91 -7.58 -10.50 0.60
C VAL A 91 -6.90 -9.18 0.89
N LEU A 92 -5.67 -9.23 1.40
CA LEU A 92 -4.77 -8.07 1.40
C LEU A 92 -4.03 -8.04 0.07
N SER A 93 -4.13 -6.92 -0.64
CA SER A 93 -3.42 -6.70 -1.90
C SER A 93 -2.39 -5.58 -1.73
N VAL A 94 -1.14 -5.83 -2.13
CA VAL A 94 -0.07 -4.84 -2.18
C VAL A 94 0.34 -4.67 -3.64
N GLY A 95 0.29 -3.44 -4.14
CA GLY A 95 0.65 -3.09 -5.51
C GLY A 95 1.81 -2.09 -5.54
N PHE A 96 2.76 -2.30 -6.45
CA PHE A 96 3.82 -1.34 -6.75
C PHE A 96 3.54 -0.69 -8.11
N HIS A 97 3.57 0.64 -8.16
CA HIS A 97 3.29 1.45 -9.34
C HIS A 97 4.39 2.49 -9.53
N SER A 98 4.77 2.76 -10.78
CA SER A 98 5.59 3.93 -11.09
C SER A 98 4.73 5.18 -10.92
N SER A 99 5.32 6.28 -10.44
CA SER A 99 4.60 7.55 -10.26
C SER A 99 4.01 8.10 -11.57
N GLY A 100 4.51 7.65 -12.73
CA GLY A 100 3.94 7.98 -14.05
C GLY A 100 2.61 7.30 -14.36
N ASP A 101 2.23 6.26 -13.60
CA ASP A 101 1.03 5.46 -13.83
C ASP A 101 -0.09 5.77 -12.82
N LEU A 102 0.16 6.65 -11.86
CA LEU A 102 -0.86 7.09 -10.89
C LEU A 102 -1.50 8.39 -11.38
N PRO A 103 -2.84 8.49 -11.43
CA PRO A 103 -3.49 9.76 -11.69
C PRO A 103 -3.11 10.76 -10.59
N ASP A 104 -2.69 11.97 -10.99
CA ASP A 104 -2.43 13.07 -10.06
C ASP A 104 -3.72 13.39 -9.29
N ARG A 105 -3.71 13.11 -7.99
CA ARG A 105 -4.86 13.31 -7.08
C ARG A 105 -4.49 14.18 -5.89
N SER A 106 -3.65 15.19 -6.14
CA SER A 106 -3.31 16.25 -5.17
C SER A 106 -4.52 17.12 -4.74
N HIS A 107 -5.72 16.87 -5.29
CA HIS A 107 -6.98 17.48 -4.90
C HIS A 107 -8.10 16.43 -4.78
N ALA A 108 -8.12 15.67 -3.70
CA ALA A 108 -9.26 14.85 -3.29
C ALA A 108 -9.38 14.86 -1.76
#